data_AF-A0A850LY86-F1
#
_entry.id   AF-A0A850LY86-F1
#
_cell.length_a   1.000
_cell.length_b   1.000
_cell.length_c   1.000
_cell.angle_alpha   90.00
_cell.angle_beta   90.00
_cell.angle_gamma   90.00
#
_symmetry.space_group_name_H-M   'P 1'
#
loop_
_entity.id
_entity.type
_entity.pdbx_description
1 polymer ?
#
loop_
_entity_poly.entity_id
_entity_poly.type
_entity_poly.pdbx_seq_one_letter_code
_entity_poly.pdbx_strand_id
1 'polypeptide(L)'
;MAEGKRGGSIIYEILIVILIVGLFFSIFFPKYIWDIESREEEKCRSRLFNLWTAETFFKQKTRSYASSVDTLIEVLKGDSEIMAILDTIYTQSLFPNEDTLDTVYNMPMDSLLTCPQTGLKYHIILSDSTPLIRIKCPNMESMVPKYLVFKKKITSHGSINDGKVSWE
;
A
#
# COMPACT_ATOMS: atom_id res chain seq x y z
N MET A 1 -23.71 11.30 65.80
CA MET A 1 -23.12 12.09 64.69
C MET A 1 -23.42 11.33 63.41
N ALA A 2 -24.40 11.79 62.63
CA ALA A 2 -24.78 11.14 61.38
C ALA A 2 -24.04 11.84 60.23
N GLU A 3 -23.06 11.16 59.65
CA GLU A 3 -22.38 11.63 58.44
C GLU A 3 -23.34 11.49 57.26
N GLY A 4 -23.84 12.63 56.77
CA GLY A 4 -24.65 12.72 55.58
C GLY A 4 -23.81 12.34 54.35
N LYS A 5 -23.90 11.06 53.94
CA LYS A 5 -23.32 10.57 52.69
C LYS A 5 -24.06 11.24 51.53
N ARG A 6 -23.52 12.36 51.04
CA ARG A 6 -24.02 13.09 49.88
C ARG A 6 -23.94 12.16 48.67
N GLY A 7 -25.07 11.52 48.34
CA GLY A 7 -25.23 10.72 47.14
C GLY A 7 -25.15 11.62 45.92
N GLY A 8 -23.93 11.84 45.42
CA GLY A 8 -23.77 12.29 44.04
C GLY A 8 -24.51 11.30 43.13
N SER A 9 -25.32 11.80 42.22
CA SER A 9 -26.09 10.95 41.32
C SER A 9 -25.11 10.21 40.41
N ILE A 10 -24.91 8.92 40.70
CA ILE A 10 -24.04 7.96 39.98
C ILE A 10 -24.25 8.04 38.45
N ILE A 11 -25.46 8.43 38.04
CA ILE A 11 -25.85 8.66 36.65
C ILE A 11 -24.99 9.76 35.99
N TYR A 12 -24.76 10.90 36.66
CA TYR A 12 -23.95 11.98 36.07
C TYR A 12 -22.47 11.64 36.02
N GLU A 13 -21.97 10.91 37.02
CA GLU A 13 -20.57 10.45 37.04
C GLU A 13 -20.28 9.52 35.85
N ILE A 14 -21.18 8.56 35.60
CA ILE A 14 -21.09 7.65 34.44
C ILE A 14 -21.24 8.43 33.12
N LEU A 15 -22.17 9.38 33.05
CA LEU A 15 -22.41 10.19 31.85
C LEU A 15 -21.18 11.02 31.48
N ILE A 16 -20.52 11.65 32.45
CA ILE A 16 -19.30 12.44 32.23
C ILE A 16 -18.16 11.54 31.73
N VAL A 17 -17.98 10.35 32.31
CA VAL A 17 -16.97 9.39 31.87
C VAL A 17 -17.22 8.96 30.42
N ILE A 18 -18.47 8.64 30.05
CA ILE A 18 -18.83 8.28 28.68
C ILE A 18 -18.55 9.42 27.70
N LEU A 19 -18.87 10.67 28.07
CA LEU A 19 -18.59 11.84 27.23
C LEU A 19 -17.09 12.06 27.03
N ILE A 20 -16.29 11.90 28.08
CA ILE A 20 -14.83 12.01 27.98
C ILE A 20 -14.27 10.91 27.07
N VAL A 21 -14.69 9.66 27.24
CA VAL A 21 -14.27 8.54 26.38
C VAL A 21 -14.69 8.76 24.93
N GLY A 22 -15.89 9.27 24.68
CA GLY A 22 -16.37 9.61 23.33
C GLY A 22 -15.51 10.68 22.66
N LEU A 23 -15.04 11.68 23.43
CA LEU A 23 -14.15 12.73 22.93
C LEU A 23 -12.78 12.15 22.55
N PHE A 24 -12.20 11.28 23.39
CA PHE A 24 -10.97 10.57 23.05
C PHE A 24 -11.15 9.74 21.78
N PHE A 25 -12.20 8.93 21.70
CA PHE A 25 -12.46 8.11 20.52
C PHE A 25 -12.55 8.94 19.23
N SER A 26 -13.22 10.11 19.28
CA SER A 26 -13.36 11.01 18.13
C SER A 26 -12.04 11.57 17.61
N ILE A 27 -10.98 11.65 18.43
CA ILE A 27 -9.67 12.18 18.03
C ILE A 27 -8.74 11.06 17.57
N PHE A 28 -8.71 9.95 18.30
CA PHE A 28 -7.78 8.85 18.00
C PHE A 28 -8.21 8.02 16.79
N PHE A 29 -9.52 7.82 16.59
CA PHE A 29 -10.03 7.03 15.48
C PHE A 29 -9.66 7.59 14.10
N PRO A 30 -9.87 8.87 13.76
CA PRO A 30 -9.50 9.38 12.44
C PRO A 30 -8.00 9.31 12.18
N LYS A 31 -7.17 9.63 13.18
CA LYS A 31 -5.71 9.56 13.05
C LYS A 31 -5.23 8.14 12.74
N TYR A 32 -5.75 7.16 13.47
CA TYR A 32 -5.40 5.75 13.25
C TYR A 32 -5.74 5.27 11.83
N ILE A 33 -6.88 5.71 11.28
CA ILE A 33 -7.30 5.33 9.93
C ILE A 33 -6.39 5.94 8.86
N TRP A 34 -6.02 7.22 8.98
CA TRP A 34 -5.11 7.86 8.03
C TRP A 34 -3.72 7.26 8.05
N ASP A 35 -3.18 6.90 9.22
CA ASP A 35 -1.86 6.26 9.32
C ASP A 35 -1.84 4.91 8.58
N ILE A 36 -2.93 4.14 8.61
CA ILE A 36 -3.05 2.90 7.84
C ILE A 36 -3.08 3.21 6.34
N GLU A 37 -3.89 4.20 5.92
CA GLU A 37 -4.02 4.56 4.51
C GLU A 37 -2.71 5.06 3.91
N SER A 38 -1.96 5.90 4.63
CA SER A 38 -0.63 6.38 4.20
C SER A 38 0.37 5.24 4.05
N ARG A 39 0.36 4.25 4.95
CA ARG A 39 1.23 3.06 4.84
C ARG A 39 0.88 2.21 3.62
N GLU A 40 -0.40 2.02 3.34
CA GLU A 40 -0.86 1.27 2.17
C GLU A 40 -0.50 1.97 0.86
N GLU A 41 -0.59 3.31 0.85
CA GLU A 41 -0.16 4.13 -0.27
C GLU A 41 1.35 4.06 -0.50
N GLU A 42 2.17 4.20 0.55
CA GLU A 42 3.63 4.11 0.48
C GLU A 42 4.08 2.74 -0.03
N LYS A 43 3.49 1.65 0.48
CA LYS A 43 3.75 0.28 -0.01
C LYS A 43 3.39 0.15 -1.49
N CYS A 44 2.26 0.71 -1.91
CA CYS A 44 1.84 0.66 -3.31
C CYS A 44 2.81 1.42 -4.21
N ARG A 45 3.24 2.63 -3.81
CA ARG A 45 4.22 3.44 -4.54
C ARG A 45 5.57 2.75 -4.65
N SER A 46 6.05 2.12 -3.56
CA SER A 46 7.30 1.33 -3.56
C SER A 46 7.20 0.13 -4.50
N ARG A 47 6.10 -0.64 -4.46
CA ARG A 47 5.85 -1.75 -5.38
C ARG A 47 5.81 -1.30 -6.85
N LEU A 48 5.17 -0.17 -7.14
CA LEU A 48 5.14 0.46 -8.46
C LEU A 48 6.55 0.81 -8.95
N PHE A 49 7.38 1.39 -8.08
CA PHE A 49 8.77 1.72 -8.38
C PHE A 49 9.60 0.47 -8.67
N ASN A 50 9.51 -0.56 -7.83
CA ASN A 50 10.22 -1.82 -8.02
C ASN A 50 9.85 -2.50 -9.34
N LEU A 51 8.56 -2.48 -9.70
CA LEU A 51 8.09 -3.04 -10.95
C LEU A 51 8.67 -2.28 -12.16
N TRP A 52 8.73 -0.95 -12.09
CA TRP A 52 9.39 -0.15 -13.13
C TRP A 52 10.89 -0.45 -13.23
N THR A 53 11.57 -0.59 -12.09
CA THR A 53 12.99 -0.94 -12.06
C THR A 53 13.22 -2.33 -12.67
N ALA A 54 12.41 -3.33 -12.33
CA ALA A 54 12.49 -4.67 -12.92
C ALA A 54 12.29 -4.64 -14.45
N GLU A 55 11.31 -3.88 -14.93
CA GLU A 55 11.05 -3.69 -16.37
C GLU A 55 12.21 -3.00 -17.10
N THR A 56 12.86 -2.01 -16.49
CA THR A 56 14.00 -1.32 -17.12
C THR A 56 15.23 -2.23 -17.20
N PHE A 57 15.50 -3.04 -16.18
CA PHE A 57 16.53 -4.08 -16.24
C PHE A 57 16.20 -5.14 -17.29
N PHE A 58 14.94 -5.56 -17.38
CA PHE A 58 14.49 -6.50 -18.40
C PHE A 58 14.71 -5.94 -19.81
N LYS A 59 14.33 -4.68 -20.06
CA LYS A 59 14.58 -3.99 -21.33
C LYS A 59 16.07 -3.98 -21.69
N GLN A 60 16.95 -3.79 -20.72
CA GLN A 60 18.39 -3.77 -20.95
C GLN A 60 18.91 -5.11 -21.51
N LYS A 61 18.37 -6.23 -21.02
CA LYS A 61 18.81 -7.59 -21.41
C LYS A 61 18.10 -8.10 -22.67
N THR A 62 16.79 -7.93 -22.74
CA THR A 62 15.94 -8.49 -23.82
C THR A 62 15.73 -7.55 -24.99
N ARG A 63 16.11 -6.26 -24.85
CA ARG A 63 15.87 -5.16 -25.81
C ARG A 63 14.39 -4.83 -26.07
N SER A 64 13.46 -5.48 -25.39
CA SER A 64 12.01 -5.22 -25.43
C SER A 64 11.44 -5.13 -24.01
N TYR A 65 10.29 -4.47 -23.89
CA TYR A 65 9.51 -4.42 -22.64
C TYR A 65 8.56 -5.62 -22.55
N ALA A 66 8.22 -6.04 -21.33
CA ALA A 66 7.21 -7.08 -21.17
C ALA A 66 5.80 -6.51 -21.41
N SER A 67 4.94 -7.27 -22.07
CA SER A 67 3.56 -6.86 -22.37
C SER A 67 2.62 -6.97 -21.17
N SER A 68 3.02 -7.76 -20.17
CA SER A 68 2.27 -7.96 -18.93
C SER A 68 3.19 -8.28 -17.77
N VAL A 69 2.67 -8.04 -16.56
CA VAL A 69 3.36 -8.41 -15.32
C VAL A 69 3.62 -9.92 -15.27
N ASP A 70 2.70 -10.75 -15.76
CA ASP A 70 2.83 -12.21 -15.74
C ASP A 70 3.95 -12.71 -16.66
N THR A 71 4.05 -12.14 -17.88
CA THR A 71 5.15 -12.43 -18.80
C THR A 71 6.50 -11.99 -18.24
N LEU A 72 6.54 -10.87 -17.49
CA LEU A 72 7.76 -10.43 -16.83
C LEU A 72 8.22 -11.49 -15.83
N ILE A 73 7.33 -11.98 -14.95
CA ILE A 73 7.66 -13.01 -13.95
C ILE A 73 8.14 -14.31 -14.61
N GLU A 74 7.47 -14.75 -15.68
CA GLU A 74 7.83 -16.00 -16.36
C GLU A 74 9.24 -15.94 -16.93
N VAL A 75 9.60 -14.83 -17.57
CA VAL A 75 10.96 -14.64 -18.10
C VAL A 75 11.97 -14.44 -16.98
N LEU A 76 11.61 -13.71 -15.93
CA LEU A 76 12.45 -13.55 -14.74
C LEU A 76 12.76 -14.90 -14.10
N LYS A 77 11.77 -15.75 -13.86
CA LYS A 77 11.96 -17.11 -13.32
C LYS A 77 12.84 -18.01 -14.21
N GLY A 78 12.87 -17.74 -15.52
CA GLY A 78 13.73 -18.45 -16.45
C GLY A 78 15.21 -18.05 -16.39
N ASP A 79 15.56 -16.91 -15.77
CA ASP A 79 16.90 -16.35 -15.75
C ASP A 79 17.43 -16.16 -14.32
N SER A 80 18.40 -16.99 -13.92
CA SER A 80 18.96 -17.00 -12.55
C SER A 80 19.67 -15.70 -12.16
N GLU A 81 20.23 -14.95 -13.10
CA GLU A 81 20.92 -13.69 -12.81
C GLU A 81 19.93 -12.57 -12.52
N ILE A 82 18.85 -12.50 -13.30
CA ILE A 82 17.85 -11.46 -13.10
C ILE A 82 17.08 -11.72 -11.79
N MET A 83 16.82 -12.98 -11.44
CA MET A 83 16.21 -13.33 -10.14
C MET A 83 17.06 -12.87 -8.96
N ALA A 84 18.40 -12.96 -9.03
CA ALA A 84 19.27 -12.49 -7.95
C ALA A 84 19.26 -10.95 -7.82
N ILE A 85 19.23 -10.23 -8.94
CA ILE A 85 19.10 -8.76 -8.96
C ILE A 85 17.74 -8.36 -8.38
N LEU A 86 16.70 -9.08 -8.77
CA LEU A 86 15.33 -8.82 -8.34
C LEU A 86 15.17 -9.07 -6.83
N ASP A 87 15.76 -10.15 -6.31
CA ASP A 87 15.82 -10.44 -4.88
C ASP A 87 16.55 -9.32 -4.11
N THR A 88 17.62 -8.78 -4.69
CA THR A 88 18.37 -7.64 -4.13
C THR A 88 17.55 -6.33 -4.14
N ILE A 89 16.85 -6.03 -5.24
CA ILE A 89 16.01 -4.82 -5.36
C ILE A 89 14.80 -4.92 -4.42
N TYR A 90 14.20 -6.10 -4.30
CA TYR A 90 13.10 -6.33 -3.37
C TYR A 90 13.55 -6.24 -1.91
N THR A 91 14.72 -6.77 -1.58
CA THR A 91 15.30 -6.63 -0.23
C THR A 91 15.79 -5.23 0.09
N GLN A 92 15.98 -4.34 -0.89
CA GLN A 92 16.36 -2.95 -0.62
C GLN A 92 15.14 -2.01 -0.50
N SER A 93 14.07 -2.30 -1.22
CA SER A 93 12.87 -1.46 -1.33
C SER A 93 11.79 -1.72 -0.27
N LEU A 94 11.79 -2.91 0.35
CA LEU A 94 10.91 -3.25 1.46
C LEU A 94 11.44 -2.81 2.84
N PHE A 95 12.69 -2.31 2.92
CA PHE A 95 13.39 -2.07 4.20
C PHE A 95 13.89 -0.63 4.37
N PRO A 96 13.02 0.38 4.53
CA PRO A 96 13.42 1.64 5.17
C PRO A 96 13.49 1.50 6.70
N ASN A 97 12.72 0.57 7.29
CA ASN A 97 12.68 0.28 8.73
C ASN A 97 12.49 -1.22 8.97
N GLU A 98 13.15 -1.73 10.01
CA GLU A 98 13.27 -3.15 10.39
C GLU A 98 11.95 -3.76 10.86
N ASP A 99 11.05 -4.12 9.93
CA ASP A 99 9.96 -5.07 10.18
C ASP A 99 10.40 -6.47 9.72
N THR A 100 10.08 -7.48 10.54
CA THR A 100 10.74 -8.78 10.62
C THR A 100 11.01 -9.48 9.27
N LEU A 101 12.28 -9.84 9.05
CA LEU A 101 12.83 -10.62 7.92
C LEU A 101 11.97 -11.85 7.53
N ASP A 102 11.26 -12.42 8.51
CA ASP A 102 10.45 -13.65 8.39
C ASP A 102 9.11 -13.46 7.62
N THR A 103 8.53 -12.26 7.66
CA THR A 103 7.29 -11.93 6.93
C THR A 103 7.53 -11.70 5.44
N VAL A 104 8.75 -11.32 5.05
CA VAL A 104 9.12 -10.98 3.67
C VAL A 104 9.62 -12.21 2.92
N TYR A 105 10.43 -13.07 3.56
CA TYR A 105 10.91 -14.32 2.96
C TYR A 105 9.75 -15.29 2.60
N ASN A 106 8.62 -15.15 3.30
CA ASN A 106 7.40 -15.92 3.08
C ASN A 106 6.31 -15.17 2.28
N MET A 107 6.57 -13.95 1.80
CA MET A 107 5.60 -13.23 0.98
C MET A 107 5.71 -13.72 -0.47
N PRO A 108 4.63 -14.29 -1.05
CA PRO A 108 4.68 -14.76 -2.43
C PRO A 108 4.97 -13.57 -3.36
N MET A 109 5.84 -13.77 -4.35
CA MET A 109 6.20 -12.76 -5.36
C MET A 109 4.95 -12.12 -6.02
N ASP A 110 3.87 -12.89 -6.15
CA ASP A 110 2.57 -12.42 -6.66
C ASP A 110 1.93 -11.31 -5.80
N SER A 111 2.18 -11.30 -4.49
CA SER A 111 1.72 -10.24 -3.59
C SER A 111 2.42 -8.91 -3.86
N LEU A 112 3.66 -8.93 -4.36
CA LEU A 112 4.43 -7.72 -4.69
C LEU A 112 3.93 -7.04 -5.96
N LEU A 113 3.18 -7.77 -6.77
CA LEU A 113 2.68 -7.35 -8.08
C LEU A 113 1.22 -6.93 -8.05
N THR A 114 0.64 -6.92 -6.86
CA THR A 114 -0.72 -6.51 -6.59
C THR A 114 -0.75 -5.27 -5.71
N CYS A 115 -1.76 -4.44 -5.92
CA CYS A 115 -2.01 -3.29 -5.08
C CYS A 115 -2.45 -3.78 -3.69
N PRO A 116 -1.80 -3.35 -2.60
CA PRO A 116 -2.14 -3.83 -1.26
C PRO A 116 -3.55 -3.38 -0.81
N GLN A 117 -4.08 -2.31 -1.44
CA GLN A 117 -5.42 -1.80 -1.18
C GLN A 117 -6.56 -2.59 -1.85
N THR A 118 -6.34 -3.16 -3.05
CA THR A 118 -7.39 -3.83 -3.84
C THR A 118 -7.09 -5.29 -4.16
N GLY A 119 -5.85 -5.75 -3.98
CA GLY A 119 -5.38 -7.07 -4.41
C GLY A 119 -5.29 -7.25 -5.93
N LEU A 120 -5.58 -6.21 -6.71
CA LEU A 120 -5.53 -6.27 -8.17
C LEU A 120 -4.10 -6.08 -8.67
N LYS A 121 -3.76 -6.74 -9.78
CA LYS A 121 -2.44 -6.61 -10.42
C LYS A 121 -2.24 -5.23 -11.03
N TYR A 122 -1.00 -4.74 -11.03
CA TYR A 122 -0.65 -3.49 -11.71
C TYR A 122 -0.83 -3.59 -13.23
N HIS A 123 -1.19 -2.47 -13.87
CA HIS A 123 -1.31 -2.40 -15.33
C HIS A 123 -0.05 -1.85 -15.95
N ILE A 124 0.55 -2.62 -16.86
CA ILE A 124 1.63 -2.19 -17.75
C ILE A 124 1.00 -1.79 -19.07
N ILE A 125 1.26 -0.55 -19.49
CA ILE A 125 0.78 0.02 -20.75
C ILE A 125 2.01 0.37 -21.57
N LEU A 126 2.13 -0.26 -22.74
CA LEU A 126 3.13 0.10 -23.74
C LEU A 126 2.53 1.08 -24.73
N SER A 127 3.28 2.12 -25.09
CA SER A 127 2.91 3.03 -26.16
C SER A 127 3.34 2.45 -27.51
N ASP A 128 2.43 2.39 -28.48
CA ASP A 128 2.70 1.83 -29.81
C ASP A 128 3.66 2.71 -30.64
N SER A 129 3.71 4.02 -30.34
CA SER A 129 4.41 5.02 -31.16
C SER A 129 5.78 5.41 -30.59
N THR A 130 6.03 5.13 -29.32
CA THR A 130 7.23 5.53 -28.58
C THR A 130 7.56 4.44 -27.56
N PRO A 131 8.84 4.10 -27.32
CA PRO A 131 9.23 3.06 -26.37
C PRO A 131 9.10 3.54 -24.93
N LEU A 132 7.94 4.10 -24.58
CA LEU A 132 7.60 4.60 -23.26
C LEU A 132 6.77 3.53 -22.55
N ILE A 133 7.25 3.11 -21.38
CA ILE A 133 6.51 2.24 -20.47
C ILE A 133 5.73 3.08 -19.46
N ARG A 134 4.46 2.74 -19.25
CA ARG A 134 3.60 3.37 -18.27
C ARG A 134 3.03 2.30 -17.35
N ILE A 135 3.37 2.37 -16.06
CA ILE A 135 2.88 1.45 -15.05
C ILE A 135 1.90 2.20 -14.16
N LYS A 136 0.68 1.66 -14.01
CA LYS A 136 -0.41 2.30 -13.27
C LYS A 136 -0.95 1.42 -12.15
N CYS A 137 -1.28 2.05 -11.03
CA CYS A 137 -2.13 1.45 -10.00
C CYS A 137 -3.48 1.06 -10.62
N PRO A 138 -4.01 -0.15 -10.34
CA PRO A 138 -5.29 -0.62 -10.88
C PRO A 138 -6.51 -0.02 -10.16
N ASN A 139 -6.28 0.81 -9.14
CA ASN A 139 -7.35 1.38 -8.35
C ASN A 139 -8.19 2.34 -9.19
N MET A 140 -9.47 2.02 -9.31
CA MET A 140 -10.48 2.96 -9.77
C MET A 140 -10.98 3.77 -8.58
N GLU A 141 -11.05 5.10 -8.73
CA GLU A 141 -11.48 5.97 -7.65
C GLU A 141 -12.90 5.61 -7.22
N SER A 142 -13.06 5.17 -5.97
CA SER A 142 -14.34 4.65 -5.47
C SER A 142 -14.47 4.88 -3.96
N MET A 143 -15.70 4.97 -3.47
CA MET A 143 -16.00 5.11 -2.04
C MET A 143 -16.61 3.82 -1.52
N VAL A 144 -15.87 3.10 -0.68
CA VAL A 144 -16.30 1.83 -0.09
C VAL A 144 -16.66 2.02 1.38
N PRO A 145 -17.73 1.39 1.90
CA PRO A 145 -18.07 1.46 3.32
C PRO A 145 -16.92 0.86 4.16
N LYS A 146 -16.46 1.60 5.18
CA LYS A 146 -15.37 1.17 6.06
C LYS A 146 -15.56 1.72 7.47
N TYR A 147 -16.19 0.90 8.31
CA TYR A 147 -16.57 1.13 9.72
C TYR A 147 -17.77 2.04 9.95
N LEU A 148 -18.84 1.49 10.56
CA LEU A 148 -20.05 2.23 10.97
C LEU A 148 -20.58 3.17 9.87
N VAL A 149 -20.49 4.48 10.09
CA VAL A 149 -20.92 5.54 9.15
C VAL A 149 -19.80 6.06 8.26
N PHE A 150 -18.57 5.59 8.47
CA PHE A 150 -17.38 6.03 7.75
C PHE A 150 -17.25 5.28 6.41
N LYS A 151 -16.79 6.02 5.40
CA LYS A 151 -16.49 5.50 4.06
C LYS A 151 -15.00 5.69 3.80
N LYS A 152 -14.35 4.67 3.23
CA LYS A 152 -12.98 4.76 2.73
C LYS A 152 -13.02 5.26 1.29
N LYS A 153 -12.19 6.26 1.01
CA LYS A 153 -11.88 6.64 -0.37
C LYS A 153 -10.78 5.69 -0.88
N ILE A 154 -11.06 4.96 -1.94
CA ILE A 154 -10.04 4.25 -2.71
C ILE A 154 -9.55 5.25 -3.76
N THR A 155 -8.31 5.72 -3.62
CA THR A 155 -7.65 6.56 -4.61
C THR A 155 -6.66 5.75 -5.44
N SER A 156 -6.33 6.26 -6.62
CA SER A 156 -5.18 5.76 -7.38
C SER A 156 -3.90 6.19 -6.67
N HIS A 157 -3.07 5.22 -6.30
CA HIS A 157 -1.78 5.46 -5.64
C HIS A 157 -0.68 5.95 -6.60
N GLY A 158 -1.08 6.33 -7.82
CA GLY A 158 -0.22 6.95 -8.80
C GLY A 158 0.20 6.05 -9.96
N SER A 159 1.12 6.58 -10.77
CA SER A 159 1.65 5.95 -11.97
C SER A 159 3.08 6.39 -12.24
N ILE A 160 3.83 5.53 -12.91
CA ILE A 160 5.19 5.82 -13.39
C ILE A 160 5.16 5.85 -14.91
N ASN A 161 5.69 6.94 -15.49
CA ASN A 161 5.79 7.16 -16.93
C ASN A 161 7.27 7.32 -17.28
N ASP A 162 7.90 6.24 -17.74
CA ASP A 162 9.31 6.22 -18.13
C ASP A 162 10.24 6.89 -17.09
N GLY A 163 10.07 6.50 -15.82
CA GLY A 163 10.84 7.02 -14.68
C GLY A 163 10.27 8.27 -14.01
N LYS A 164 9.28 8.95 -14.61
CA LYS A 164 8.57 10.06 -13.95
C LYS A 164 7.41 9.54 -13.12
N VAL A 165 7.45 9.80 -11.82
CA VAL A 165 6.37 9.45 -10.88
C VAL A 165 5.26 10.49 -10.93
N SER A 166 4.02 10.09 -10.62
CA SER A 166 2.86 11.00 -10.63
C SER A 166 2.53 11.61 -9.25
N TRP A 167 3.37 11.38 -8.26
CA TRP A 167 3.15 11.74 -6.85
C TRP A 167 4.26 12.61 -6.27
N GLU A 168 5.13 13.14 -7.14
CA GLU A 168 6.06 14.25 -6.86
C GLU A 168 5.37 15.60 -7.04
#